data_AF-A0A1C3KFN9-F1
#
_entry.id   AF-A0A1C3KFN9-F1
#
_cell.length_a   1.000
_cell.length_b   1.000
_cell.length_c   1.000
_cell.angle_alpha   90.00
_cell.angle_beta   90.00
_cell.angle_gamma   90.00
#
_symmetry.space_group_name_H-M   'P 1'
#
loop_
_entity.id
_entity.type
_entity.pdbx_description
1 polymer ?
#
loop_
_entity_poly.entity_id
_entity_poly.type
_entity_poly.pdbx_seq_one_letter_code
_entity_poly.pdbx_strand_id
1 'polypeptide(L)'
;MVTENRFTRTSQFDKKLLSSGIFLKFLYEDNEDVEALKTEIESHKSDSNSGLISSIFEKKDKKFIEKINTYFSDNDEIKCCRDINYYFDLLNAIIKTPIIFSKQIQSDLLGKFEERRKKILQVKNIGTCTRETDLESIRKRCILKHLHDLKMDENFIKTFSEEYSKYYGGLYIKIENDSVGIIEEYTNFLYSLDYICDVDLSKLSTDDITISTDMDSLMNNISLERISPNNKKECYNKAYIDMLKNKTANIKKINNVLSSGIALLGFSLILILTYKFSPLESLLRRYTKKKIEVDENMNEEEMSELYNNSENEKSYISYYSVSH
;
A
#
# COMPACT_ATOMS: atom_id res chain seq x y z
N MET A 1 -4.64 -38.55 8.90
CA MET A 1 -4.50 -38.90 7.47
C MET A 1 -5.31 -37.90 6.68
N VAL A 2 -4.65 -36.95 6.02
CA VAL A 2 -5.33 -35.96 5.16
C VAL A 2 -5.54 -36.64 3.81
N THR A 3 -6.79 -36.92 3.46
CA THR A 3 -7.16 -37.41 2.12
C THR A 3 -6.97 -36.26 1.12
N GLU A 4 -5.99 -36.39 0.23
CA GLU A 4 -5.86 -35.55 -0.97
C GLU A 4 -7.10 -35.79 -1.86
N ASN A 5 -8.08 -34.89 -1.78
CA ASN A 5 -9.16 -34.85 -2.76
C ASN A 5 -8.57 -34.35 -4.10
N ARG A 6 -8.29 -35.28 -5.01
CA ARG A 6 -7.96 -34.97 -6.40
C ARG A 6 -9.23 -34.54 -7.13
N PHE A 7 -9.38 -33.25 -7.38
CA PHE A 7 -10.44 -32.71 -8.22
C PHE A 7 -10.14 -33.05 -9.70
N THR A 8 -11.07 -33.71 -10.37
CA THR A 8 -10.96 -34.05 -11.80
C THR A 8 -11.60 -32.97 -12.66
N ARG A 9 -11.00 -32.64 -13.81
CA ARG A 9 -11.42 -31.58 -14.77
C ARG A 9 -12.88 -31.69 -15.29
N THR A 10 -13.58 -32.77 -14.98
CA THR A 10 -14.98 -33.05 -15.34
C THR A 10 -16.00 -32.63 -14.28
N SER A 11 -15.60 -32.23 -13.08
CA SER A 11 -16.53 -31.72 -12.06
C SER A 11 -16.92 -30.29 -12.37
N GLN A 12 -18.21 -29.95 -12.27
CA GLN A 12 -18.70 -28.57 -12.35
C GLN A 12 -18.14 -27.75 -11.17
N PHE A 13 -17.80 -26.48 -11.41
CA PHE A 13 -17.39 -25.57 -10.34
C PHE A 13 -18.50 -25.45 -9.29
N ASP A 14 -18.22 -25.93 -8.08
CA ASP A 14 -19.10 -25.80 -6.93
C ASP A 14 -18.39 -25.03 -5.82
N LYS A 15 -18.81 -23.79 -5.60
CA LYS A 15 -18.30 -22.91 -4.53
C LYS A 15 -18.44 -23.57 -3.15
N LYS A 16 -19.33 -24.55 -2.97
CA LYS A 16 -19.50 -25.32 -1.73
C LYS A 16 -18.28 -26.17 -1.39
N LEU A 17 -17.34 -26.34 -2.31
CA LEU A 17 -16.12 -27.14 -2.10
C LEU A 17 -14.92 -26.26 -1.71
N LEU A 18 -15.05 -24.93 -1.81
CA LEU A 18 -14.03 -23.99 -1.32
C LEU A 18 -13.92 -24.09 0.21
N SER A 19 -12.70 -24.31 0.68
CA SER A 19 -12.37 -24.37 2.09
C SER A 19 -12.34 -22.98 2.70
N SER A 20 -12.00 -21.94 1.92
CA SER A 20 -12.08 -20.54 2.37
C SER A 20 -13.51 -20.08 2.70
N GLY A 21 -14.50 -20.62 1.98
CA GLY A 21 -15.91 -20.35 2.16
C GLY A 21 -16.52 -21.04 3.38
N ILE A 22 -15.77 -21.93 4.06
CA ILE A 22 -16.25 -22.67 5.23
C ILE A 22 -16.77 -21.73 6.33
N PHE A 23 -16.13 -20.58 6.49
CA PHE A 23 -16.59 -19.61 7.47
C PHE A 23 -17.96 -18.99 7.10
N LEU A 24 -18.23 -18.72 5.81
CA LEU A 24 -19.56 -18.27 5.36
C LEU A 24 -20.60 -19.41 5.49
N LYS A 25 -20.21 -20.67 5.26
CA LYS A 25 -21.02 -21.86 5.59
C LYS A 25 -21.34 -22.00 7.07
N PHE A 26 -20.58 -21.35 7.96
CA PHE A 26 -20.92 -21.35 9.38
C PHE A 26 -22.18 -20.57 9.67
N LEU A 27 -22.39 -19.51 8.89
CA LEU A 27 -23.44 -18.52 9.07
C LEU A 27 -24.71 -18.88 8.27
N TYR A 28 -24.53 -19.50 7.10
CA TYR A 28 -25.61 -19.90 6.21
C TYR A 28 -25.47 -21.39 5.88
N GLU A 29 -26.43 -22.20 6.36
CA GLU A 29 -26.59 -23.57 5.87
C GLU A 29 -26.76 -23.51 4.34
N ASP A 30 -26.22 -24.49 3.60
CA ASP A 30 -26.25 -24.54 2.13
C ASP A 30 -25.43 -23.52 1.33
N ASN A 31 -24.46 -22.84 1.98
CA ASN A 31 -23.47 -21.99 1.28
C ASN A 31 -24.13 -20.80 0.59
N GLU A 32 -25.13 -20.20 1.25
CA GLU A 32 -25.70 -18.96 0.76
C GLU A 32 -24.64 -17.85 0.85
N ASP A 33 -24.32 -17.26 -0.31
CA ASP A 33 -23.27 -16.25 -0.48
C ASP A 33 -23.62 -14.95 0.29
N VAL A 34 -22.71 -13.97 0.31
CA VAL A 34 -22.93 -12.61 0.86
C VAL A 34 -24.26 -11.99 0.41
N GLU A 35 -24.75 -12.36 -0.78
CA GLU A 35 -26.02 -11.90 -1.32
C GLU A 35 -27.24 -12.38 -0.52
N ALA A 36 -27.18 -13.56 0.10
CA ALA A 36 -28.26 -14.05 0.96
C ALA A 36 -28.29 -13.33 2.30
N LEU A 37 -27.12 -13.07 2.90
CA LEU A 37 -27.00 -12.19 4.07
C LEU A 37 -27.59 -10.81 3.78
N LYS A 38 -27.27 -10.26 2.60
CA LYS A 38 -27.83 -8.99 2.15
C LYS A 38 -29.34 -9.07 1.96
N THR A 39 -29.84 -10.09 1.27
CA THR A 39 -31.28 -10.30 1.01
C THR A 39 -32.07 -10.44 2.32
N GLU A 40 -31.56 -11.22 3.27
CA GLU A 40 -32.16 -11.38 4.59
C GLU A 40 -32.25 -10.05 5.33
N ILE A 41 -31.14 -9.28 5.37
CA ILE A 41 -31.12 -7.95 6.00
C ILE A 41 -32.10 -6.99 5.28
N GLU A 42 -32.12 -6.99 3.95
CA GLU A 42 -33.01 -6.15 3.14
C GLU A 42 -34.49 -6.50 3.33
N SER A 43 -34.82 -7.77 3.58
CA SER A 43 -36.20 -8.19 3.88
C SER A 43 -36.77 -7.52 5.13
N HIS A 44 -35.89 -7.07 6.03
CA HIS A 44 -36.24 -6.34 7.26
C HIS A 44 -36.16 -4.82 7.12
N LYS A 45 -35.98 -4.29 5.89
CA LYS A 45 -35.93 -2.83 5.65
C LYS A 45 -37.18 -2.09 6.12
N SER A 46 -38.35 -2.71 6.05
CA SER A 46 -39.60 -2.13 6.57
C SER A 46 -39.69 -2.15 8.10
N ASP A 47 -38.88 -2.98 8.75
CA ASP A 47 -38.85 -3.11 10.20
C ASP A 47 -38.04 -1.95 10.77
N SER A 48 -38.75 -0.93 11.27
CA SER A 48 -38.14 0.22 11.94
C SER A 48 -37.48 -0.12 13.28
N ASN A 49 -37.50 -1.40 13.68
CA ASN A 49 -37.04 -1.87 14.98
C ASN A 49 -35.76 -2.69 14.84
N SER A 50 -34.64 -2.05 15.17
CA SER A 50 -33.32 -2.67 15.29
C SER A 50 -33.30 -3.88 16.25
N GLY A 51 -34.21 -3.96 17.22
CA GLY A 51 -34.35 -5.10 18.12
C GLY A 51 -34.77 -6.40 17.44
N LEU A 52 -35.66 -6.32 16.44
CA LEU A 52 -36.09 -7.49 15.67
C LEU A 52 -34.93 -8.05 14.84
N ILE A 53 -34.28 -7.18 14.07
CA ILE A 53 -33.09 -7.52 13.27
C ILE A 53 -32.00 -8.10 14.18
N SER A 54 -31.74 -7.43 15.31
CA SER A 54 -30.80 -7.88 16.32
C SER A 54 -31.11 -9.30 16.80
N SER A 55 -32.35 -9.62 17.15
CA SER A 55 -32.74 -10.95 17.66
C SER A 55 -32.51 -12.09 16.68
N ILE A 56 -32.61 -11.82 15.36
CA ILE A 56 -32.35 -12.81 14.30
C ILE A 56 -30.88 -13.23 14.34
N PHE A 57 -29.99 -12.23 14.40
CA PHE A 57 -28.57 -12.48 14.49
C PHE A 57 -28.15 -13.16 15.80
N GLU A 58 -28.86 -12.97 16.93
CA GLU A 58 -28.49 -13.64 18.20
C GLU A 58 -28.61 -15.16 18.12
N LYS A 59 -29.61 -15.65 17.38
CA LYS A 59 -29.77 -17.09 17.16
C LYS A 59 -28.61 -17.63 16.31
N LYS A 60 -28.15 -16.86 15.32
CA LYS A 60 -27.00 -17.22 14.48
C LYS A 60 -25.69 -17.15 15.24
N ASP A 61 -25.54 -16.17 16.14
CA ASP A 61 -24.34 -16.01 16.98
C ASP A 61 -24.05 -17.28 17.80
N LYS A 62 -25.08 -17.95 18.32
CA LYS A 62 -24.90 -19.22 19.07
C LYS A 62 -24.33 -20.34 18.19
N LYS A 63 -24.95 -20.58 17.02
CA LYS A 63 -24.46 -21.57 16.04
C LYS A 63 -23.03 -21.22 15.59
N PHE A 64 -22.77 -19.93 15.42
CA PHE A 64 -21.49 -19.42 15.00
C PHE A 64 -20.39 -19.66 16.04
N ILE A 65 -20.67 -19.39 17.32
CA ILE A 65 -19.76 -19.69 18.44
C ILE A 65 -19.43 -21.19 18.52
N GLU A 66 -20.44 -22.05 18.39
CA GLU A 66 -20.25 -23.52 18.40
C GLU A 66 -19.33 -23.98 17.27
N LYS A 67 -19.55 -23.46 16.05
CA LYS A 67 -18.72 -23.77 14.89
C LYS A 67 -17.30 -23.22 15.04
N ILE A 68 -17.12 -22.03 15.62
CA ILE A 68 -15.79 -21.50 15.94
C ILE A 68 -15.03 -22.45 16.87
N ASN A 69 -15.69 -22.93 17.92
CA ASN A 69 -15.07 -23.85 18.88
C ASN A 69 -14.68 -25.19 18.26
N THR A 70 -15.47 -25.66 17.30
CA THR A 70 -15.23 -26.94 16.63
C THR A 70 -14.16 -26.84 15.55
N TYR A 71 -14.09 -25.72 14.82
CA TYR A 71 -13.25 -25.59 13.62
C TYR A 71 -11.87 -24.99 13.88
N PHE A 72 -11.75 -24.05 14.83
CA PHE A 72 -10.48 -23.42 15.14
C PHE A 72 -9.84 -24.12 16.33
N SER A 73 -8.61 -24.59 16.14
CA SER A 73 -7.76 -25.04 17.25
C SER A 73 -7.20 -23.84 18.02
N ASP A 74 -6.63 -24.07 19.20
CA ASP A 74 -6.06 -23.00 20.03
C ASP A 74 -4.90 -22.28 19.34
N ASN A 75 -4.23 -22.94 18.38
CA ASN A 75 -3.14 -22.36 17.58
C ASN A 75 -3.64 -21.56 16.36
N ASP A 76 -4.95 -21.56 16.08
CA ASP A 76 -5.54 -20.84 14.95
C ASP A 76 -5.98 -19.41 15.31
N GLU A 77 -5.46 -18.83 16.39
CA GLU A 77 -5.88 -17.52 16.91
C GLU A 77 -5.91 -16.44 15.81
N ILE A 78 -4.82 -16.29 15.05
CA ILE A 78 -4.70 -15.28 13.98
C ILE A 78 -5.75 -15.51 12.88
N LYS A 79 -5.92 -16.78 12.48
CA LYS A 79 -6.90 -17.19 11.47
C LYS A 79 -8.32 -16.86 11.93
N CYS A 80 -8.62 -17.19 13.18
CA CYS A 80 -9.91 -16.92 13.82
C CYS A 80 -10.20 -15.41 13.90
N CYS A 81 -9.22 -14.61 14.34
CA CYS A 81 -9.30 -13.14 14.36
C CYS A 81 -9.69 -12.57 13.00
N ARG A 82 -8.94 -12.96 11.96
CA ARG A 82 -9.12 -12.48 10.60
C ARG A 82 -10.50 -12.81 10.08
N ASP A 83 -10.94 -14.06 10.23
CA ASP A 83 -12.21 -14.53 9.66
C ASP A 83 -13.41 -13.90 10.41
N ILE A 84 -13.34 -13.79 11.74
CA ILE A 84 -14.37 -13.08 12.54
C ILE A 84 -14.41 -11.59 12.18
N ASN A 85 -13.28 -10.90 12.11
CA ASN A 85 -13.26 -9.49 11.76
C ASN A 85 -13.81 -9.25 10.35
N TYR A 86 -13.43 -10.06 9.37
CA TYR A 86 -13.95 -9.96 8.00
C TYR A 86 -15.48 -10.10 7.94
N TYR A 87 -16.05 -11.01 8.73
CA TYR A 87 -17.51 -11.14 8.83
C TYR A 87 -18.21 -9.90 9.34
N PHE A 88 -17.72 -9.32 10.43
CA PHE A 88 -18.29 -8.10 10.96
C PHE A 88 -18.08 -6.91 10.01
N ASP A 89 -17.03 -6.91 9.18
CA ASP A 89 -16.89 -5.95 8.08
C ASP A 89 -17.98 -6.09 7.03
N LEU A 90 -18.29 -7.32 6.60
CA LEU A 90 -19.39 -7.58 5.66
C LEU A 90 -20.73 -7.14 6.23
N LEU A 91 -21.04 -7.50 7.48
CA LEU A 91 -22.25 -7.04 8.17
C LEU A 91 -22.33 -5.52 8.20
N ASN A 92 -21.26 -4.87 8.66
CA ASN A 92 -21.22 -3.41 8.77
C ASN A 92 -21.38 -2.74 7.40
N ALA A 93 -20.80 -3.29 6.34
CA ALA A 93 -20.94 -2.79 4.98
C ALA A 93 -22.39 -2.88 4.47
N ILE A 94 -23.06 -4.01 4.71
CA ILE A 94 -24.47 -4.20 4.33
C ILE A 94 -25.34 -3.21 5.11
N ILE A 95 -25.21 -3.12 6.43
CA ILE A 95 -25.99 -2.18 7.26
C ILE A 95 -25.81 -0.72 6.83
N LYS A 96 -24.58 -0.31 6.50
CA LYS A 96 -24.26 1.06 6.07
C LYS A 96 -24.75 1.38 4.64
N THR A 97 -25.30 0.40 3.91
CA THR A 97 -25.81 0.64 2.56
C THR A 97 -26.95 1.68 2.63
N PRO A 98 -26.84 2.83 1.92
CA PRO A 98 -27.67 4.03 2.17
C PRO A 98 -29.19 3.88 1.98
N ILE A 99 -29.65 2.72 1.52
CA ILE A 99 -31.02 2.46 1.11
C ILE A 99 -31.73 1.53 2.11
N ILE A 100 -30.98 0.88 3.01
CA ILE A 100 -31.53 -0.23 3.82
C ILE A 100 -32.15 0.28 5.13
N PHE A 101 -31.44 1.10 5.91
CA PHE A 101 -31.93 1.57 7.22
C PHE A 101 -31.74 3.08 7.41
N SER A 102 -32.53 3.67 8.30
CA SER A 102 -32.30 5.05 8.75
C SER A 102 -30.98 5.13 9.53
N LYS A 103 -30.32 6.31 9.55
CA LYS A 103 -29.05 6.51 10.27
C LYS A 103 -29.12 6.08 11.74
N GLN A 104 -30.26 6.29 12.40
CA GLN A 104 -30.46 5.89 13.79
C GLN A 104 -30.44 4.37 13.95
N ILE A 105 -31.17 3.65 13.09
CA ILE A 105 -31.21 2.17 13.10
C ILE A 105 -29.83 1.61 12.74
N GLN A 106 -29.14 2.19 11.76
CA GLN A 106 -27.78 1.81 11.40
C GLN A 106 -26.85 1.92 12.62
N SER A 107 -26.86 3.07 13.30
CA SER A 107 -26.01 3.29 14.47
C SER A 107 -26.27 2.28 15.59
N ASP A 108 -27.54 1.98 15.87
CA ASP A 108 -27.90 1.02 16.91
C ASP A 108 -27.49 -0.42 16.55
N LEU A 109 -27.70 -0.83 15.30
CA LEU A 109 -27.28 -2.15 14.80
C LEU A 109 -25.75 -2.31 14.82
N LEU A 110 -25.01 -1.29 14.37
CA LEU A 110 -23.55 -1.29 14.40
C LEU A 110 -23.03 -1.45 15.84
N GLY A 111 -23.62 -0.74 16.81
CA GLY A 111 -23.27 -0.89 18.22
C GLY A 111 -23.49 -2.31 18.74
N LYS A 112 -24.67 -2.88 18.46
CA LYS A 112 -25.02 -4.26 18.84
C LYS A 112 -24.11 -5.30 18.21
N PHE A 113 -23.72 -5.11 16.95
CA PHE A 113 -22.81 -6.02 16.26
C PHE A 113 -21.38 -5.97 16.83
N GLU A 114 -20.87 -4.78 17.16
CA GLU A 114 -19.56 -4.68 17.82
C GLU A 114 -19.54 -5.31 19.23
N GLU A 115 -20.64 -5.23 19.98
CA GLU A 115 -20.76 -5.95 21.26
C GLU A 115 -20.74 -7.48 21.08
N ARG A 116 -21.42 -8.00 20.06
CA ARG A 116 -21.44 -9.43 19.75
C ARG A 116 -20.08 -9.93 19.33
N ARG A 117 -19.40 -9.17 18.46
CA ARG A 117 -18.03 -9.46 18.05
C ARG A 117 -17.13 -9.67 19.27
N LYS A 118 -17.18 -8.75 20.24
CA LYS A 118 -16.38 -8.85 21.48
C LYS A 118 -16.71 -10.12 22.27
N LYS A 119 -18.00 -10.46 22.41
CA LYS A 119 -18.44 -11.70 23.09
C LYS A 119 -17.91 -12.95 22.39
N ILE A 120 -17.96 -12.99 21.06
CA ILE A 120 -17.48 -14.13 20.28
C ILE A 120 -15.96 -14.32 20.44
N LEU A 121 -15.19 -13.23 20.38
CA LEU A 121 -13.73 -13.27 20.54
C LEU A 121 -13.29 -13.71 21.95
N GLN A 122 -14.07 -13.34 22.98
CA GLN A 122 -13.83 -13.80 24.35
C GLN A 122 -13.93 -15.32 24.50
N VAL A 123 -14.77 -16.01 23.72
CA VAL A 123 -14.93 -17.48 23.79
C VAL A 123 -13.62 -18.20 23.50
N LYS A 124 -12.78 -17.63 22.64
CA LYS A 124 -11.47 -18.20 22.27
C LYS A 124 -10.29 -17.55 23.02
N ASN A 125 -10.56 -16.75 24.06
CA ASN A 125 -9.55 -15.98 24.81
C ASN A 125 -8.65 -15.11 23.94
N ILE A 126 -9.19 -14.64 22.81
CA ILE A 126 -8.48 -13.83 21.83
C ILE A 126 -8.51 -12.36 22.28
N GLY A 127 -7.80 -12.06 23.37
CA GLY A 127 -7.78 -10.71 23.95
C GLY A 127 -7.10 -9.66 23.06
N THR A 128 -6.35 -10.09 22.05
CA THR A 128 -5.47 -9.27 21.20
C THR A 128 -6.07 -8.90 19.85
N CYS A 129 -7.27 -9.40 19.51
CA CYS A 129 -7.91 -9.13 18.21
C CYS A 129 -8.40 -7.67 18.10
N THR A 130 -7.50 -6.79 17.67
CA THR A 130 -7.81 -5.40 17.36
C THR A 130 -8.53 -5.30 16.02
N ARG A 131 -9.39 -4.29 15.90
CA ARG A 131 -10.17 -4.02 14.69
C ARG A 131 -10.46 -2.53 14.65
N GLU A 132 -9.85 -1.88 13.68
CA GLU A 132 -10.20 -0.51 13.32
C GLU A 132 -11.32 -0.52 12.28
N THR A 133 -12.30 0.38 12.45
CA THR A 133 -13.53 0.40 11.65
C THR A 133 -13.50 1.41 10.52
N ASP A 134 -12.38 2.10 10.33
CA ASP A 134 -12.17 3.01 9.21
C ASP A 134 -12.08 2.24 7.89
N LEU A 135 -12.35 2.94 6.79
CA LEU A 135 -12.45 2.33 5.46
C LEU A 135 -11.13 1.70 5.00
N GLU A 136 -10.00 2.29 5.37
CA GLU A 136 -8.69 1.81 4.95
C GLU A 136 -8.37 0.47 5.62
N SER A 137 -8.55 0.39 6.94
CA SER A 137 -8.37 -0.84 7.71
C SER A 137 -9.29 -1.97 7.27
N ILE A 138 -10.54 -1.66 6.92
CA ILE A 138 -11.48 -2.64 6.34
C ILE A 138 -10.92 -3.19 5.02
N ARG A 139 -10.49 -2.30 4.11
CA ARG A 139 -9.95 -2.71 2.81
C ARG A 139 -8.69 -3.57 2.96
N LYS A 140 -7.76 -3.20 3.86
CA LYS A 140 -6.57 -4.00 4.17
C LYS A 140 -6.94 -5.39 4.67
N ARG A 141 -7.92 -5.50 5.58
CA ARG A 141 -8.40 -6.80 6.07
C ARG A 141 -9.06 -7.63 4.96
N CYS A 142 -9.82 -7.03 4.05
CA CYS A 142 -10.40 -7.73 2.91
C CYS A 142 -9.31 -8.31 1.99
N ILE A 143 -8.27 -7.52 1.67
CA ILE A 143 -7.12 -7.99 0.87
C ILE A 143 -6.39 -9.14 1.59
N LEU A 144 -6.11 -8.98 2.89
CA LEU A 144 -5.46 -10.00 3.69
C LEU A 144 -6.27 -11.30 3.72
N LYS A 145 -7.59 -11.21 3.96
CA LYS A 145 -8.50 -12.37 3.91
C LYS A 145 -8.46 -13.05 2.55
N HIS A 146 -8.52 -12.27 1.46
CA HIS A 146 -8.47 -12.79 0.11
C HIS A 146 -7.19 -13.59 -0.18
N LEU A 147 -6.01 -13.11 0.25
CA LEU A 147 -4.75 -13.85 0.11
C LEU A 147 -4.78 -15.22 0.78
N HIS A 148 -5.30 -15.27 2.01
CA HIS A 148 -5.43 -16.53 2.73
C HIS A 148 -6.43 -17.47 2.07
N ASP A 149 -7.49 -16.93 1.48
CA ASP A 149 -8.51 -17.71 0.77
C ASP A 149 -7.95 -18.31 -0.51
N LEU A 150 -7.25 -17.50 -1.32
CA LEU A 150 -6.54 -17.95 -2.51
C LEU A 150 -5.54 -19.07 -2.20
N LYS A 151 -4.80 -18.96 -1.09
CA LYS A 151 -3.84 -20.00 -0.68
C LYS A 151 -4.54 -21.26 -0.19
N MET A 152 -5.63 -21.11 0.58
CA MET A 152 -6.38 -22.24 1.12
C MET A 152 -7.06 -23.04 0.00
N ASP A 153 -7.54 -22.36 -1.04
CA ASP A 153 -8.24 -22.99 -2.16
C ASP A 153 -7.34 -23.22 -3.38
N GLU A 154 -6.02 -23.07 -3.24
CA GLU A 154 -5.03 -23.12 -4.34
C GLU A 154 -5.27 -24.28 -5.31
N ASN A 155 -5.41 -25.50 -4.78
CA ASN A 155 -5.60 -26.71 -5.59
C ASN A 155 -6.94 -26.71 -6.33
N PHE A 156 -7.97 -26.14 -5.72
CA PHE A 156 -9.29 -26.04 -6.31
C PHE A 156 -9.31 -24.96 -7.39
N ILE A 157 -8.81 -23.76 -7.11
CA ILE A 157 -8.84 -22.64 -8.07
C ILE A 157 -7.95 -22.93 -9.29
N LYS A 158 -6.79 -23.58 -9.11
CA LYS A 158 -5.95 -24.06 -10.22
C LYS A 158 -6.70 -24.99 -11.20
N THR A 159 -7.77 -25.64 -10.75
CA THR A 159 -8.59 -26.55 -11.55
C THR A 159 -9.68 -25.80 -12.35
N PHE A 160 -10.08 -24.59 -11.93
CA PHE A 160 -11.25 -23.84 -12.45
C PHE A 160 -10.93 -22.39 -12.89
N SER A 161 -9.72 -22.16 -13.41
CA SER A 161 -9.17 -20.81 -13.66
C SER A 161 -9.99 -19.90 -14.59
N GLU A 162 -10.86 -20.44 -15.44
CA GLU A 162 -11.64 -19.66 -16.42
C GLU A 162 -12.91 -19.01 -15.85
N GLU A 163 -13.39 -19.42 -14.67
CA GLU A 163 -14.71 -19.02 -14.14
C GLU A 163 -14.69 -17.89 -13.10
N TYR A 164 -13.53 -17.30 -12.79
CA TYR A 164 -13.35 -16.45 -11.59
C TYR A 164 -13.52 -14.92 -11.78
N SER A 165 -13.70 -14.39 -13.00
CA SER A 165 -13.58 -12.93 -13.24
C SER A 165 -14.91 -12.16 -13.46
N LYS A 166 -15.26 -11.21 -12.56
CA LYS A 166 -16.14 -10.05 -12.90
C LYS A 166 -16.18 -8.90 -11.85
N TYR A 167 -15.89 -7.68 -12.35
CA TYR A 167 -16.12 -6.32 -11.80
C TYR A 167 -15.07 -5.62 -10.90
N TYR A 168 -14.98 -4.29 -11.09
CA TYR A 168 -14.34 -3.19 -10.33
C TYR A 168 -12.84 -2.86 -10.50
N GLY A 169 -12.50 -1.84 -11.32
CA GLY A 169 -11.15 -1.26 -11.50
C GLY A 169 -10.87 0.05 -10.75
N GLY A 170 -9.60 0.48 -10.76
CA GLY A 170 -9.17 1.83 -10.33
C GLY A 170 -8.49 1.96 -8.96
N LEU A 171 -8.10 0.86 -8.32
CA LEU A 171 -7.29 0.86 -7.09
C LEU A 171 -6.02 0.03 -7.30
N TYR A 172 -4.89 0.51 -6.79
CA TYR A 172 -3.63 -0.24 -6.75
C TYR A 172 -3.35 -0.71 -5.34
N ILE A 173 -2.81 -1.91 -5.23
CA ILE A 173 -2.36 -2.49 -3.96
C ILE A 173 -0.86 -2.70 -3.98
N LYS A 174 -0.24 -2.56 -2.82
CA LYS A 174 1.12 -3.00 -2.52
C LYS A 174 1.07 -3.90 -1.30
N ILE A 175 1.64 -5.09 -1.39
CA ILE A 175 1.81 -6.02 -0.27
C ILE A 175 3.30 -6.28 -0.16
N GLU A 176 3.92 -5.89 0.95
CA GLU A 176 5.37 -5.87 1.08
C GLU A 176 5.86 -6.26 2.48
N ASN A 177 6.49 -7.42 2.58
CA ASN A 177 7.23 -7.89 3.77
C ASN A 177 8.50 -8.65 3.36
N ASP A 178 9.15 -9.32 4.32
CA ASP A 178 10.41 -10.06 4.11
C ASP A 178 10.31 -11.25 3.13
N SER A 179 9.11 -11.63 2.69
CA SER A 179 8.90 -12.79 1.82
C SER A 179 7.89 -12.54 0.70
N VAL A 180 7.24 -11.38 0.67
CA VAL A 180 6.19 -11.02 -0.28
C VAL A 180 6.42 -9.61 -0.80
N GLY A 181 6.31 -9.43 -2.10
CA GLY A 181 6.36 -8.14 -2.77
C GLY A 181 5.45 -8.18 -4.00
N ILE A 182 4.24 -7.69 -3.82
CA ILE A 182 3.20 -7.66 -4.85
C ILE A 182 2.81 -6.20 -5.04
N ILE A 183 2.82 -5.73 -6.28
CA ILE A 183 2.19 -4.46 -6.66
C ILE A 183 1.38 -4.67 -7.90
N GLU A 184 0.10 -4.33 -7.83
CA GLU A 184 -0.85 -4.63 -8.89
C GLU A 184 -2.11 -3.78 -8.77
N GLU A 185 -2.84 -3.61 -9.88
CA GLU A 185 -4.22 -3.17 -9.83
C GLU A 185 -5.09 -4.20 -9.10
N TYR A 186 -5.91 -3.76 -8.16
CA TYR A 186 -6.72 -4.63 -7.31
C TYR A 186 -7.59 -5.61 -8.13
N THR A 187 -8.08 -5.21 -9.31
CA THR A 187 -8.74 -6.10 -10.27
C THR A 187 -7.87 -7.29 -10.64
N ASN A 188 -6.70 -7.03 -11.20
CA ASN A 188 -5.78 -8.05 -11.68
C ASN A 188 -5.35 -8.95 -10.52
N PHE A 189 -5.17 -8.36 -9.34
CA PHE A 189 -4.91 -9.09 -8.10
C PHE A 189 -6.03 -10.07 -7.73
N LEU A 190 -7.28 -9.60 -7.72
CA LEU A 190 -8.46 -10.43 -7.37
C LEU A 190 -8.62 -11.64 -8.29
N TYR A 191 -8.19 -11.54 -9.54
CA TYR A 191 -8.47 -12.54 -10.56
C TYR A 191 -7.27 -13.38 -10.98
N SER A 192 -6.07 -13.08 -10.45
CA SER A 192 -4.86 -13.80 -10.85
C SER A 192 -4.43 -14.83 -9.83
N LEU A 193 -4.14 -16.03 -10.34
CA LEU A 193 -3.53 -17.11 -9.58
C LEU A 193 -2.02 -16.95 -9.43
N ASP A 194 -1.43 -15.97 -10.11
CA ASP A 194 0.01 -15.67 -10.00
C ASP A 194 0.38 -15.18 -8.60
N TYR A 195 -0.62 -14.80 -7.79
CA TYR A 195 -0.47 -14.36 -6.41
C TYR A 195 -0.56 -15.49 -5.38
N ILE A 196 -0.75 -16.74 -5.83
CA ILE A 196 -0.73 -17.92 -4.96
C ILE A 196 0.71 -18.41 -4.80
N CYS A 197 1.39 -17.89 -3.78
CA CYS A 197 2.78 -18.21 -3.50
C CYS A 197 2.94 -19.30 -2.42
N ASP A 198 4.06 -20.03 -2.45
CA ASP A 198 4.45 -20.96 -1.39
C ASP A 198 5.19 -20.24 -0.25
N VAL A 199 4.53 -19.24 0.31
CA VAL A 199 5.02 -18.40 1.42
C VAL A 199 4.15 -18.59 2.66
N ASP A 200 4.78 -18.42 3.82
CA ASP A 200 4.09 -18.47 5.10
C ASP A 200 3.27 -17.19 5.31
N LEU A 201 2.00 -17.23 4.89
CA LEU A 201 1.07 -16.12 5.05
C LEU A 201 0.72 -15.82 6.52
N SER A 202 1.07 -16.68 7.48
CA SER A 202 0.80 -16.39 8.90
C SER A 202 1.57 -15.19 9.44
N LYS A 203 2.67 -14.80 8.76
CA LYS A 203 3.49 -13.63 9.08
C LYS A 203 3.01 -12.35 8.41
N LEU A 204 2.01 -12.43 7.53
CA LEU A 204 1.48 -11.27 6.83
C LEU A 204 0.42 -10.58 7.70
N SER A 205 0.52 -9.26 7.78
CA SER A 205 -0.37 -8.40 8.56
C SER A 205 -1.02 -7.34 7.67
N THR A 206 -1.95 -6.57 8.23
CA THR A 206 -2.51 -5.40 7.53
C THR A 206 -1.50 -4.29 7.31
N ASP A 207 -0.45 -4.22 8.12
CA ASP A 207 0.57 -3.16 8.04
C ASP A 207 1.49 -3.35 6.83
N ASP A 208 1.57 -4.58 6.33
CA ASP A 208 2.29 -4.93 5.11
C ASP A 208 1.53 -4.50 3.83
N ILE A 209 0.28 -4.02 3.98
CA ILE A 209 -0.61 -3.67 2.87
C ILE A 209 -0.73 -2.16 2.76
N THR A 210 -0.43 -1.63 1.58
CA THR A 210 -0.69 -0.23 1.19
C THR A 210 -1.66 -0.20 0.02
N ILE A 211 -2.61 0.74 0.04
CA ILE A 211 -3.59 0.92 -1.04
C ILE A 211 -3.49 2.35 -1.52
N SER A 212 -3.51 2.56 -2.83
CA SER A 212 -3.47 3.89 -3.44
C SER A 212 -4.29 3.93 -4.71
N THR A 213 -4.87 5.09 -5.01
CA THR A 213 -5.40 5.39 -6.36
C THR A 213 -4.29 5.87 -7.29
N ASP A 214 -3.14 6.23 -6.74
CA ASP A 214 -1.97 6.71 -7.45
C ASP A 214 -0.85 5.66 -7.37
N MET A 215 -0.51 5.08 -8.52
CA MET A 215 0.56 4.12 -8.64
C MET A 215 1.91 4.75 -8.27
N ASP A 216 2.16 6.01 -8.65
CA ASP A 216 3.45 6.66 -8.41
C ASP A 216 3.75 6.84 -6.91
N SER A 217 2.71 7.06 -6.10
CA SER A 217 2.83 7.05 -4.63
C SER A 217 3.28 5.68 -4.08
N LEU A 218 2.75 4.57 -4.62
CA LEU A 218 3.20 3.22 -4.23
C LEU A 218 4.65 2.97 -4.69
N MET A 219 4.99 3.45 -5.88
CA MET A 219 6.33 3.44 -6.50
C MET A 219 7.40 3.99 -5.58
N ASN A 220 7.15 5.16 -5.03
CA ASN A 220 8.14 5.86 -4.22
C ASN A 220 8.37 5.16 -2.87
N ASN A 221 7.37 4.47 -2.33
CA ASN A 221 7.37 3.91 -0.97
C ASN A 221 7.84 2.44 -0.89
N ILE A 222 8.47 1.87 -1.91
CA ILE A 222 9.09 0.53 -1.78
C ILE A 222 10.35 0.55 -0.91
N SER A 223 10.52 -0.46 -0.08
CA SER A 223 11.75 -0.68 0.69
C SER A 223 12.78 -1.45 -0.14
N LEU A 224 14.00 -0.91 -0.26
CA LEU A 224 15.12 -1.64 -0.87
C LEU A 224 15.86 -2.54 0.13
N GLU A 225 15.61 -2.37 1.42
CA GLU A 225 16.30 -3.08 2.50
C GLU A 225 15.73 -4.48 2.78
N ARG A 226 14.54 -4.81 2.24
CA ARG A 226 13.78 -6.02 2.60
C ARG A 226 14.00 -7.23 1.68
N ILE A 227 14.92 -7.14 0.72
CA ILE A 227 15.20 -8.26 -0.20
C ILE A 227 16.32 -9.10 0.40
N SER A 228 16.01 -10.32 0.85
CA SER A 228 17.02 -11.25 1.31
C SER A 228 17.61 -11.99 0.11
N PRO A 229 18.90 -11.83 -0.23
CA PRO A 229 19.48 -12.51 -1.39
C PRO A 229 19.50 -14.06 -1.28
N ASN A 230 19.10 -14.63 -0.13
CA ASN A 230 19.29 -16.04 0.21
C ASN A 230 18.01 -16.83 0.55
N ASN A 231 16.81 -16.25 0.46
CA ASN A 231 15.59 -16.99 0.80
C ASN A 231 14.94 -17.62 -0.44
N LYS A 232 14.97 -18.96 -0.52
CA LYS A 232 14.36 -19.75 -1.62
C LYS A 232 12.82 -19.70 -1.70
N LYS A 233 12.15 -18.94 -0.83
CA LYS A 233 10.69 -18.85 -0.72
C LYS A 233 10.23 -17.39 -0.69
N GLU A 234 10.51 -16.65 -1.76
CA GLU A 234 10.08 -15.27 -1.92
C GLU A 234 9.02 -15.18 -3.02
N CYS A 235 7.98 -14.40 -2.76
CA CYS A 235 6.82 -14.19 -3.61
C CYS A 235 6.86 -12.77 -4.20
N TYR A 236 7.50 -12.63 -5.36
CA TYR A 236 7.58 -11.35 -6.03
C TYR A 236 6.92 -11.39 -7.40
N ASN A 237 5.94 -10.52 -7.63
CA ASN A 237 5.36 -10.38 -8.97
C ASN A 237 6.29 -9.56 -9.87
N LYS A 238 6.11 -9.72 -11.19
CA LYS A 238 6.97 -9.06 -12.19
C LYS A 238 7.00 -7.54 -12.01
N ALA A 239 5.83 -6.94 -11.76
CA ALA A 239 5.71 -5.50 -11.57
C ALA A 239 6.58 -5.00 -10.39
N TYR A 240 6.52 -5.67 -9.24
CA TYR A 240 7.35 -5.35 -8.07
C TYR A 240 8.85 -5.47 -8.38
N ILE A 241 9.28 -6.54 -9.06
CA ILE A 241 10.69 -6.74 -9.44
C ILE A 241 11.18 -5.66 -10.42
N ASP A 242 10.41 -5.33 -11.45
CA ASP A 242 10.82 -4.35 -12.45
C ASP A 242 10.92 -2.94 -11.84
N MET A 243 10.03 -2.63 -10.90
CA MET A 243 10.06 -1.42 -10.09
C MET A 243 11.26 -1.35 -9.15
N LEU A 244 11.64 -2.46 -8.50
CA LEU A 244 12.87 -2.54 -7.71
C LEU A 244 14.12 -2.26 -8.55
N LYS A 245 14.19 -2.85 -9.75
CA LYS A 245 15.28 -2.58 -10.71
C LYS A 245 15.34 -1.11 -11.10
N ASN A 246 14.18 -0.51 -11.39
CA ASN A 246 14.10 0.91 -11.76
C ASN A 246 14.57 1.82 -10.61
N LYS A 247 14.10 1.58 -9.38
CA LYS A 247 14.52 2.34 -8.18
C LYS A 247 16.02 2.20 -7.94
N THR A 248 16.56 0.99 -8.06
CA THR A 248 18.00 0.71 -7.93
C THR A 248 18.83 1.43 -9.00
N ALA A 249 18.36 1.41 -10.26
CA ALA A 249 19.01 2.11 -11.37
C ALA A 249 19.02 3.63 -11.16
N ASN A 250 17.91 4.20 -10.66
CA ASN A 250 17.80 5.62 -10.37
C ASN A 250 18.76 6.05 -9.24
N ILE A 251 18.86 5.27 -8.17
CA ILE A 251 19.83 5.53 -7.08
C ILE A 251 21.26 5.48 -7.63
N LYS A 252 21.59 4.47 -8.44
CA LYS A 252 22.91 4.37 -9.08
C LYS A 252 23.20 5.59 -9.96
N LYS A 253 22.21 6.06 -10.72
CA LYS A 253 22.33 7.26 -11.56
C LYS A 253 22.59 8.51 -10.72
N ILE A 254 21.83 8.72 -9.64
CA ILE A 254 22.02 9.86 -8.72
C ILE A 254 23.41 9.81 -8.08
N ASN A 255 23.85 8.64 -7.59
CA ASN A 255 25.17 8.48 -6.99
C ASN A 255 26.29 8.76 -7.99
N ASN A 256 26.15 8.33 -9.24
CA ASN A 256 27.12 8.62 -10.30
C ASN A 256 27.17 10.13 -10.62
N VAL A 257 26.02 10.81 -10.66
CA VAL A 257 25.94 12.27 -10.87
C VAL A 257 26.56 13.01 -9.69
N LEU A 258 26.25 12.62 -8.45
CA LEU A 258 26.80 13.23 -7.24
C LEU A 258 28.32 13.04 -7.17
N SER A 259 28.81 11.82 -7.44
CA SER A 259 30.23 11.51 -7.49
C SER A 259 30.95 12.33 -8.57
N SER A 260 30.33 12.50 -9.74
CA SER A 260 30.89 13.33 -10.81
C SER A 260 30.92 14.81 -10.42
N GLY A 261 29.86 15.31 -9.77
CA GLY A 261 29.80 16.68 -9.26
C GLY A 261 30.87 16.96 -8.21
N ILE A 262 31.07 16.04 -7.25
CA ILE A 262 32.13 16.15 -6.23
C ILE A 262 33.51 16.15 -6.89
N ALA A 263 33.75 15.29 -7.89
CA ALA A 263 35.02 15.26 -8.61
C ALA A 263 35.28 16.58 -9.36
N LEU A 264 34.27 17.14 -10.03
CA LEU A 264 34.38 18.42 -10.74
C LEU A 264 34.62 19.59 -9.79
N LEU A 265 33.92 19.64 -8.66
CA LEU A 265 34.13 20.68 -7.64
C LEU A 265 35.52 20.58 -7.01
N GLY A 266 35.97 19.36 -6.68
CA GLY A 266 37.32 19.12 -6.18
C GLY A 266 38.40 19.52 -7.19
N PHE A 267 38.22 19.17 -8.46
CA PHE A 267 39.13 19.58 -9.53
C PHE A 267 39.15 21.10 -9.73
N SER A 268 37.99 21.75 -9.70
CA SER A 268 37.87 23.21 -9.82
C SER A 268 38.55 23.93 -8.65
N LEU A 269 38.45 23.41 -7.42
CA LEU A 269 39.17 23.93 -6.25
C LEU A 269 40.69 23.81 -6.42
N ILE A 270 41.18 22.68 -6.93
CA ILE A 270 42.62 22.51 -7.24
C ILE A 270 43.07 23.54 -8.28
N LEU A 271 42.28 23.78 -9.32
CA LEU A 271 42.58 24.82 -10.33
C LEU A 271 42.61 26.23 -9.72
N ILE A 272 41.68 26.58 -8.84
CA ILE A 272 41.64 27.88 -8.17
C ILE A 272 42.85 28.06 -7.25
N LEU A 273 43.19 27.04 -6.45
CA LEU A 273 44.34 27.06 -5.56
C LEU A 273 45.65 27.13 -6.34
N THR A 274 45.80 26.33 -7.39
CA THR A 274 46.99 26.41 -8.25
C THR A 274 47.08 27.74 -8.98
N TYR A 275 45.98 28.34 -9.42
CA TYR A 275 45.99 29.69 -10.00
C TYR A 275 46.45 30.76 -8.99
N LYS A 276 45.91 30.74 -7.77
CA LYS A 276 46.21 31.73 -6.72
C LYS A 276 47.61 31.59 -6.11
N PHE A 277 48.17 30.37 -6.07
CA PHE A 277 49.46 30.07 -5.45
C PHE A 277 50.58 29.73 -6.44
N SER A 278 50.31 29.68 -7.76
CA SER A 278 51.35 29.53 -8.79
C SER A 278 51.89 30.88 -9.27
N PRO A 279 53.11 30.92 -9.82
CA PRO A 279 53.65 32.10 -10.49
C PRO A 279 52.88 32.51 -11.77
N LEU A 280 51.83 31.77 -12.16
CA LEU A 280 50.99 32.04 -13.33
C LEU A 280 50.21 33.36 -13.24
N GLU A 281 49.78 33.78 -12.04
CA GLU A 281 49.12 35.08 -11.85
C GLU A 281 50.06 36.23 -12.28
N SER A 282 51.35 36.12 -11.92
CA SER A 282 52.39 37.08 -12.32
C SER A 282 52.68 37.07 -13.82
N LEU A 283 52.58 35.90 -14.47
CA LEU A 283 52.77 35.71 -15.92
C LEU A 283 51.60 36.25 -16.73
N LEU A 284 50.35 36.00 -16.30
CA LEU A 284 49.16 36.55 -16.94
C LEU A 284 49.10 38.08 -16.78
N ARG A 285 49.43 38.60 -15.59
CA ARG A 285 49.56 40.05 -15.37
C ARG A 285 50.65 40.68 -16.23
N ARG A 286 51.76 39.96 -16.49
CA ARG A 286 52.78 40.40 -17.48
C ARG A 286 52.24 40.40 -18.91
N TYR A 287 51.43 39.41 -19.29
CA TYR A 287 50.88 39.31 -20.65
C TYR A 287 49.82 40.37 -20.95
N THR A 288 48.97 40.72 -19.98
CA THR A 288 48.02 41.83 -20.12
C THR A 288 48.71 43.18 -20.08
N LYS A 289 49.75 43.37 -19.25
CA LYS A 289 50.54 44.61 -19.23
C LYS A 289 51.30 44.86 -20.54
N LYS A 290 51.83 43.80 -21.17
CA LYS A 290 52.53 43.87 -22.47
C LYS A 290 51.62 44.21 -23.66
N LYS A 291 50.30 44.08 -23.49
CA LYS A 291 49.30 44.48 -24.51
C LYS A 291 48.91 45.96 -24.42
N ILE A 292 49.19 46.63 -23.30
CA ILE A 292 48.85 48.06 -23.08
C ILE A 292 50.01 48.97 -23.53
N GLU A 293 51.25 48.46 -23.57
CA GLU A 293 52.44 49.23 -23.97
C GLU A 293 52.56 49.49 -25.49
N VAL A 294 51.53 49.17 -26.29
CA VAL A 294 51.53 49.36 -27.76
C VAL A 294 50.58 50.50 -28.20
N ASP A 295 49.94 51.22 -27.28
CA ASP A 295 48.97 52.27 -27.63
C ASP A 295 49.14 53.61 -26.86
N GLU A 296 50.35 53.92 -26.39
CA GLU A 296 50.71 55.26 -25.90
C GLU A 296 51.64 55.95 -26.92
N ASN A 297 51.04 56.47 -27.99
CA ASN A 297 51.60 57.58 -28.77
C ASN A 297 50.51 58.16 -29.69
N MET A 298 49.49 58.80 -29.12
CA MET A 298 48.73 59.85 -29.80
C MET A 298 48.24 60.90 -28.79
N ASN A 299 48.99 62.01 -28.77
CA ASN A 299 48.66 63.41 -28.46
C ASN A 299 47.92 63.78 -27.16
N GLU A 300 48.64 64.56 -26.34
CA GLU A 300 48.13 65.57 -25.41
C GLU A 300 47.41 66.73 -26.14
N GLU A 301 46.59 67.46 -25.36
CA GLU A 301 45.61 68.53 -25.67
C GLU A 301 44.18 67.98 -25.80
N GLU A 302 43.24 68.20 -24.89
CA GLU A 302 42.93 69.42 -24.14
C GLU A 302 42.07 69.08 -22.89
N MET A 303 42.36 69.73 -21.77
CA MET A 303 41.64 69.60 -20.50
C MET A 303 40.25 70.24 -20.57
N SER A 304 39.25 69.59 -19.99
CA SER A 304 38.13 70.30 -19.36
C SER A 304 37.70 69.55 -18.09
N GLU A 305 37.95 70.26 -17.00
CA GLU A 305 37.49 70.04 -15.64
C GLU A 305 36.01 69.64 -15.59
N LEU A 306 35.62 68.82 -14.62
CA LEU A 306 34.66 69.27 -13.61
C LEU A 306 34.61 68.33 -12.40
N TYR A 307 34.84 68.99 -11.28
CA TYR A 307 34.64 68.59 -9.90
C TYR A 307 33.22 68.06 -9.59
N ASN A 308 33.16 67.31 -8.47
CA ASN A 308 32.05 67.13 -7.52
C ASN A 308 31.03 66.00 -7.71
N ASN A 309 31.15 65.00 -6.82
CA ASN A 309 30.16 64.60 -5.81
C ASN A 309 28.67 64.71 -6.16
N SER A 310 27.96 63.57 -6.14
CA SER A 310 26.82 63.35 -5.22
C SER A 310 26.14 61.98 -5.43
N GLU A 311 26.02 61.24 -4.32
CA GLU A 311 24.87 60.42 -3.92
C GLU A 311 24.43 59.16 -4.70
N ASN A 312 24.34 58.06 -3.93
CA ASN A 312 23.37 56.94 -4.01
C ASN A 312 23.33 56.13 -5.32
N GLU A 313 23.51 54.81 -5.32
CA GLU A 313 22.60 53.83 -4.71
C GLU A 313 23.32 52.50 -4.39
N LYS A 314 23.10 52.01 -3.17
CA LYS A 314 23.16 50.58 -2.85
C LYS A 314 21.85 49.94 -3.28
N SER A 315 21.86 48.97 -4.17
CA SER A 315 20.71 48.10 -4.42
C SER A 315 20.86 46.79 -3.65
N TYR A 316 20.04 46.66 -2.60
CA TYR A 316 19.89 45.48 -1.75
C TYR A 316 19.04 44.39 -2.43
N ILE A 317 19.30 43.16 -2.02
CA ILE A 317 18.52 41.94 -2.28
C ILE A 317 17.11 42.09 -1.70
N SER A 318 16.07 41.85 -2.49
CA SER A 318 14.68 41.75 -2.02
C SER A 318 14.18 40.29 -2.06
N TYR A 319 13.72 39.82 -0.90
CA TYR A 319 12.91 38.62 -0.72
C TYR A 319 11.46 38.96 -1.05
N TYR A 320 10.76 38.09 -1.78
CA TYR A 320 9.30 38.07 -1.84
C TYR A 320 8.76 36.84 -1.13
N SER A 321 8.08 37.10 -0.01
CA SER A 321 7.15 36.21 0.67
C SER A 321 5.77 36.83 0.59
N VAL A 322 4.77 36.16 0.02
CA VAL A 322 3.35 36.39 0.39
C VAL A 322 2.55 35.10 0.22
N SER A 323 1.96 34.69 1.33
CA SER A 323 0.75 33.88 1.47
C SER A 323 -0.46 34.81 1.57
N HIS A 324 -1.58 34.46 0.92
CA HIS A 324 -2.95 34.68 1.42
C HIS A 324 -3.88 33.63 0.85
#